data_AF-A0A2W0FAB6-F1
#
_entry.id   AF-A0A2W0FAB6-F1
#
_cell.length_a   1.000
_cell.length_b   1.000
_cell.length_c   1.000
_cell.angle_alpha   90.00
_cell.angle_beta   90.00
_cell.angle_gamma   90.00
#
_symmetry.space_group_name_H-M   'P 1'
#
loop_
_entity.id
_entity.type
_entity.pdbx_description
1 polymer ?
#
loop_
_entity_poly.entity_id
_entity_poly.type
_entity_poly.pdbx_seq_one_letter_code
_entity_poly.pdbx_strand_id
1 'polypeptide(L)'
;MSPDRESRGIEITDYLVHNLYSRAPSEIPSKPGFCIDRAYIAGSRFQPERFDIGVTFPNYPGAHFEFSSSTGAEQDRLLDRVGGFLIGAAQAFSGIETLRRRERAGPVPADEYLLAASDKGQRFYTFAWEAQGQNESLTEPNISATLGVLERSPDKNGNPPPPAFKSDREALELWDAIIDSIRLRPVS
;
A
#
# COMPACT_ATOMS: atom_id res chain seq x y z
N MET A 1 34.16 -7.91 -14.89
CA MET A 1 33.56 -6.96 -15.83
C MET A 1 32.20 -7.51 -16.21
N SER A 2 31.12 -6.81 -15.90
CA SER A 2 29.77 -7.19 -16.38
C SER A 2 29.79 -7.22 -17.91
N PRO A 3 29.08 -8.16 -18.57
CA PRO A 3 28.75 -7.99 -19.99
C PRO A 3 28.13 -6.60 -20.18
N ASP A 4 28.37 -5.95 -21.31
CA ASP A 4 27.58 -4.78 -21.66
C ASP A 4 26.10 -5.18 -21.59
N ARG A 5 25.26 -4.29 -21.07
CA ARG A 5 23.82 -4.53 -20.90
C ARG A 5 23.02 -3.97 -22.08
N GLU A 6 23.67 -3.55 -23.15
CA GLU A 6 23.05 -2.84 -24.27
C GLU A 6 22.08 -3.76 -25.00
N SER A 7 22.54 -4.95 -25.40
CA SER A 7 21.70 -5.94 -26.08
C SER A 7 20.46 -6.31 -25.25
N ARG A 8 20.61 -6.40 -23.92
CA ARG A 8 19.51 -6.68 -23.00
C ARG A 8 18.54 -5.50 -22.90
N GLY A 9 19.03 -4.27 -22.87
CA GLY A 9 18.19 -3.07 -22.87
C GLY A 9 17.35 -2.94 -24.14
N ILE A 10 17.93 -3.27 -25.29
CA ILE A 10 17.22 -3.31 -26.58
C ILE A 10 16.09 -4.36 -26.54
N GLU A 11 16.37 -5.58 -26.06
CA GLU A 11 15.36 -6.64 -25.94
C GLU A 11 14.18 -6.23 -25.05
N ILE A 12 14.45 -5.58 -23.91
CA ILE A 12 13.41 -5.10 -22.99
C ILE A 12 12.55 -4.03 -23.66
N THR A 13 13.17 -3.09 -24.36
CA THR A 13 12.46 -2.01 -25.05
C THR A 13 11.55 -2.57 -26.16
N ASP A 14 12.08 -3.51 -26.95
CA ASP A 14 11.32 -4.17 -28.00
C ASP A 14 10.11 -4.93 -27.43
N TYR A 15 10.29 -5.64 -26.31
CA TYR A 15 9.19 -6.29 -25.59
C TYR A 15 8.13 -5.27 -25.13
N LEU A 16 8.52 -4.16 -24.53
CA LEU A 16 7.58 -3.16 -24.04
C LEU A 16 6.76 -2.54 -25.17
N VAL A 17 7.39 -2.18 -26.29
CA VAL A 17 6.70 -1.56 -27.44
C VAL A 17 5.67 -2.51 -28.05
N HIS A 18 5.98 -3.80 -28.18
CA HIS A 18 5.05 -4.79 -28.74
C HIS A 18 3.91 -5.19 -27.81
N ASN A 19 4.05 -4.95 -26.50
CA ASN A 19 3.09 -5.39 -25.48
C ASN A 19 2.34 -4.23 -24.81
N LEU A 20 2.55 -2.98 -25.22
CA LEU A 20 1.84 -1.84 -24.65
C LEU A 20 0.50 -1.62 -25.35
N TYR A 21 -0.60 -1.92 -24.66
CA TYR A 21 -1.96 -1.76 -25.18
C TYR A 21 -2.70 -0.64 -24.45
N SER A 22 -3.33 0.26 -25.20
CA SER A 22 -4.18 1.32 -24.65
C SER A 22 -5.45 0.74 -24.01
N ARG A 23 -5.95 1.39 -22.96
CA ARG A 23 -7.25 1.12 -22.34
C ARG A 23 -7.90 2.43 -21.89
N ALA A 24 -9.23 2.46 -21.76
CA ALA A 24 -9.91 3.59 -21.13
C ALA A 24 -9.55 3.70 -19.63
N PRO A 25 -9.66 4.88 -18.99
CA PRO A 25 -9.19 5.08 -17.61
C PRO A 25 -9.70 4.05 -16.58
N SER A 26 -10.97 3.68 -16.68
CA SER A 26 -11.64 2.72 -15.79
C SER A 26 -11.90 1.36 -16.45
N GLU A 27 -11.35 1.12 -17.65
CA GLU A 27 -11.40 -0.18 -18.28
C GLU A 27 -10.49 -1.16 -17.54
N ILE A 28 -11.04 -2.33 -17.22
CA ILE A 28 -10.35 -3.43 -16.53
C ILE A 28 -10.00 -4.49 -17.59
N PRO A 29 -8.72 -4.65 -17.98
CA PRO A 29 -8.34 -5.62 -19.00
C PRO A 29 -8.61 -7.07 -18.57
N SER A 30 -9.21 -7.88 -19.45
CA SER A 30 -9.40 -9.32 -19.20
C SER A 30 -8.17 -10.17 -19.50
N LYS A 31 -7.18 -9.61 -20.22
CA LYS A 31 -5.93 -10.30 -20.56
C LYS A 31 -4.87 -10.12 -19.46
N PRO A 32 -3.91 -11.06 -19.30
CA PRO A 32 -2.76 -10.88 -18.42
C PRO A 32 -1.97 -9.61 -18.73
N GLY A 33 -1.45 -8.97 -17.69
CA GLY A 33 -0.57 -7.81 -17.83
C GLY A 33 -0.66 -6.79 -16.69
N PHE A 34 0.24 -5.81 -16.74
CA PHE A 34 0.43 -4.78 -15.73
C PHE A 34 -0.23 -3.46 -16.13
N CYS A 35 -1.20 -2.98 -15.35
CA CYS A 35 -1.93 -1.75 -15.67
C CYS A 35 -1.12 -0.51 -15.30
N ILE A 36 -1.10 0.46 -16.20
CA ILE A 36 -0.56 1.81 -15.98
C ILE A 36 -1.60 2.86 -16.40
N ASP A 37 -1.26 4.14 -16.36
CA ASP A 37 -2.17 5.18 -16.83
C ASP A 37 -2.53 4.97 -18.31
N ARG A 38 -3.84 4.87 -18.59
CA ARG A 38 -4.43 4.70 -19.94
C ARG A 38 -3.90 3.51 -20.77
N ALA A 39 -3.16 2.58 -20.16
CA ALA A 39 -2.61 1.42 -20.85
C ALA A 39 -2.42 0.23 -19.91
N TYR A 40 -1.99 -0.90 -20.49
CA TYR A 40 -1.41 -2.01 -19.76
C TYR A 40 -0.32 -2.68 -20.60
N ILE A 41 0.70 -3.23 -19.93
CA ILE A 41 1.75 -4.04 -20.55
C ILE A 41 1.25 -5.48 -20.54
N ALA A 42 0.84 -5.99 -21.69
CA ALA A 42 0.28 -7.33 -21.83
C ALA A 42 1.32 -8.43 -21.61
N GLY A 43 0.84 -9.59 -21.17
CA GLY A 43 1.66 -10.78 -20.98
C GLY A 43 1.84 -11.16 -19.52
N SER A 44 2.52 -12.28 -19.32
CA SER A 44 2.81 -12.88 -18.02
C SER A 44 4.29 -13.28 -17.88
N ARG A 45 5.15 -12.76 -18.77
CA ARG A 45 6.60 -12.94 -18.67
C ARG A 45 7.06 -12.17 -17.43
N PHE A 46 7.75 -12.85 -16.53
CA PHE A 46 8.33 -12.19 -15.36
C PHE A 46 9.20 -11.01 -15.79
N GLN A 47 8.95 -9.88 -15.16
CA GLN A 47 9.68 -8.64 -15.28
C GLN A 47 9.63 -7.95 -13.92
N PRO A 48 10.69 -7.24 -13.50
CA PRO A 48 10.60 -6.39 -12.33
C PRO A 48 9.53 -5.32 -12.56
N GLU A 49 8.49 -5.31 -11.73
CA GLU A 49 7.41 -4.33 -11.81
C GLU A 49 7.01 -3.84 -10.42
N ARG A 50 6.66 -2.56 -10.35
CA ARG A 50 6.24 -1.87 -9.13
C ARG A 50 5.21 -0.81 -9.47
N PHE A 51 4.21 -0.65 -8.60
CA PHE A 51 3.40 0.56 -8.54
C PHE A 51 3.36 1.11 -7.13
N ASP A 52 3.10 2.41 -7.05
CA ASP A 52 2.87 3.16 -5.83
C ASP A 52 1.65 4.07 -6.05
N ILE A 53 0.65 3.93 -5.18
CA ILE A 53 -0.60 4.71 -5.24
C ILE A 53 -0.75 5.44 -3.91
N GLY A 54 -0.97 6.76 -3.99
CA GLY A 54 -1.35 7.60 -2.85
C GLY A 54 -2.76 8.13 -3.00
N VAL A 55 -3.55 8.08 -1.93
CA VAL A 55 -4.95 8.53 -1.89
C VAL A 55 -5.15 9.46 -0.71
N THR A 56 -5.85 10.57 -0.95
CA THR A 56 -6.39 11.44 0.10
C THR A 56 -7.90 11.42 0.05
N PHE A 57 -8.54 11.69 1.18
CA PHE A 57 -9.99 11.60 1.29
C PHE A 57 -10.57 12.97 1.68
N PRO A 58 -11.40 13.59 0.82
CA PRO A 58 -12.00 14.89 1.13
C PRO A 58 -12.81 14.90 2.44
N ASN A 59 -13.46 13.79 2.77
CA ASN A 59 -14.28 13.64 3.97
C ASN A 59 -13.48 13.28 5.24
N TYR A 60 -12.21 12.91 5.10
CA TYR A 60 -11.33 12.52 6.21
C TYR A 60 -10.04 13.37 6.15
N PRO A 61 -10.12 14.67 6.47
CA PRO A 61 -9.00 15.57 6.26
C PRO A 61 -7.80 15.18 7.13
N GLY A 62 -6.62 15.10 6.52
CA GLY A 62 -5.38 14.64 7.17
C GLY A 62 -5.15 13.13 7.08
N ALA A 63 -6.17 12.34 6.71
CA ALA A 63 -6.00 10.94 6.38
C ALA A 63 -5.38 10.78 4.98
N HIS A 64 -4.41 9.88 4.89
CA HIS A 64 -3.82 9.42 3.64
C HIS A 64 -3.79 7.90 3.63
N PHE A 65 -3.87 7.34 2.44
CA PHE A 65 -3.75 5.90 2.21
C PHE A 65 -2.71 5.68 1.13
N GLU A 66 -1.82 4.72 1.36
CA GLU A 66 -0.82 4.31 0.38
C GLU A 66 -1.03 2.83 0.06
N PHE A 67 -0.88 2.48 -1.22
CA PHE A 67 -0.97 1.11 -1.70
C PHE A 67 0.12 0.87 -2.71
N SER A 68 0.93 -0.15 -2.47
CA SER A 68 2.05 -0.49 -3.34
C SER A 68 2.11 -1.98 -3.60
N SER A 69 2.73 -2.32 -4.72
CA SER A 69 3.15 -3.68 -4.99
C SER A 69 4.49 -3.67 -5.69
N SER A 70 5.34 -4.64 -5.37
CA SER A 70 6.65 -4.81 -5.98
C SER A 70 6.92 -6.30 -6.15
N THR A 71 7.45 -6.69 -7.31
CA THR A 71 7.96 -8.06 -7.49
C THR A 71 9.14 -8.32 -6.55
N GLY A 72 9.21 -9.54 -6.01
CA GLY A 72 10.20 -9.92 -5.00
C GLY A 72 9.56 -10.10 -3.63
N ALA A 73 10.11 -11.02 -2.84
CA ALA A 73 9.71 -11.19 -1.46
C ALA A 73 10.38 -10.14 -0.58
N GLU A 74 9.62 -9.55 0.34
CA GLU A 74 10.20 -8.74 1.40
C GLU A 74 10.98 -9.63 2.37
N GLN A 75 12.13 -9.13 2.85
CA GLN A 75 13.08 -9.97 3.59
C GLN A 75 12.51 -10.46 4.92
N ASP A 76 11.85 -9.57 5.66
CA ASP A 76 11.23 -9.87 6.95
C ASP A 76 9.71 -9.68 6.84
N ARG A 77 8.92 -10.32 7.72
CA ARG A 77 7.47 -10.08 7.78
C ARG A 77 7.13 -8.80 8.53
N LEU A 78 5.98 -8.18 8.22
CA LEU A 78 5.51 -6.97 8.88
C LEU A 78 5.45 -7.15 10.41
N LEU A 79 4.87 -8.25 10.89
CA LEU A 79 4.69 -8.46 12.34
C LEU A 79 6.00 -8.64 13.11
N ASP A 80 7.10 -8.93 12.42
CA ASP A 80 8.44 -9.03 13.01
C ASP A 80 9.11 -7.64 13.07
N ARG A 81 8.87 -6.80 12.06
CA ARG A 81 9.45 -5.44 11.96
C ARG A 81 8.76 -4.43 12.90
N VAL A 82 7.46 -4.60 13.17
CA VAL A 82 6.68 -3.62 13.97
C VAL A 82 7.18 -3.47 15.40
N GLY A 83 7.86 -4.47 15.96
CA GLY A 83 8.44 -4.39 17.30
C GLY A 83 9.42 -3.21 17.46
N GLY A 84 10.30 -2.99 16.48
CA GLY A 84 11.24 -1.87 16.48
C GLY A 84 10.56 -0.52 16.29
N PHE A 85 9.55 -0.45 15.40
CA PHE A 85 8.75 0.76 15.18
C PHE A 85 8.02 1.21 16.44
N LEU A 86 7.39 0.28 17.17
CA LEU A 86 6.68 0.57 18.40
C LEU A 86 7.57 1.14 19.50
N ILE A 87 8.79 0.61 19.63
CA ILE A 87 9.75 1.11 20.61
C ILE A 87 10.11 2.56 20.30
N GLY A 88 10.34 2.90 19.03
CA GLY A 88 10.61 4.28 18.60
C GLY A 88 9.39 5.20 18.76
N ALA A 89 8.20 4.73 18.37
CA ALA A 89 6.98 5.51 18.46
C ALA A 89 6.58 5.78 19.92
N ALA A 90 6.75 4.81 20.83
CA ALA A 90 6.46 4.97 22.25
C ALA A 90 7.35 6.00 22.95
N GLN A 91 8.52 6.31 22.37
CA GLN A 91 9.37 7.42 22.83
C GLN A 91 8.84 8.79 22.37
N ALA A 92 8.09 8.85 21.27
CA ALA A 92 7.59 10.08 20.66
C ALA A 92 6.14 10.42 21.04
N PHE A 93 5.29 9.42 21.24
CA PHE A 93 3.87 9.59 21.55
C PHE A 93 3.51 8.95 22.89
N SER A 94 2.86 9.71 23.77
CA SER A 94 2.20 9.15 24.94
C SER A 94 0.90 8.44 24.53
N GLY A 95 0.63 7.26 25.08
CA GLY A 95 -0.67 6.59 24.90
C GLY A 95 -0.89 5.92 23.55
N ILE A 96 0.16 5.31 22.98
CA ILE A 96 0.01 4.39 21.84
C ILE A 96 -0.83 3.19 22.27
N GLU A 97 -1.83 2.88 21.45
CA GLU A 97 -2.73 1.77 21.60
C GLU A 97 -2.67 0.87 20.37
N THR A 98 -2.57 -0.44 20.58
CA THR A 98 -2.77 -1.42 19.51
C THR A 98 -4.25 -1.70 19.35
N LEU A 99 -4.84 -1.24 18.25
CA LEU A 99 -6.24 -1.52 17.90
C LEU A 99 -6.41 -2.94 17.36
N ARG A 100 -5.42 -3.44 16.59
CA ARG A 100 -5.47 -4.79 16.00
C ARG A 100 -4.07 -5.30 15.65
N ARG A 101 -3.81 -6.59 15.88
CA ARG A 101 -2.62 -7.32 15.44
C ARG A 101 -3.04 -8.73 15.05
N ARG A 102 -2.91 -9.11 13.79
CA ARG A 102 -3.25 -10.47 13.33
C ARG A 102 -2.66 -10.80 11.97
N GLU A 103 -2.71 -12.07 11.62
CA GLU A 103 -2.69 -12.53 10.23
C GLU A 103 -4.11 -12.44 9.67
N ARG A 104 -4.26 -11.85 8.48
CA ARG A 104 -5.53 -11.72 7.76
C ARG A 104 -5.57 -12.75 6.62
N ALA A 105 -6.53 -13.66 6.70
CA ALA A 105 -6.86 -14.55 5.58
C ALA A 105 -7.67 -13.80 4.50
N GLY A 106 -7.67 -14.31 3.27
CA GLY A 106 -8.41 -13.71 2.17
C GLY A 106 -7.81 -14.06 0.81
N PRO A 107 -8.22 -13.37 -0.27
CA PRO A 107 -7.63 -13.54 -1.60
C PRO A 107 -6.13 -13.27 -1.65
N VAL A 108 -5.65 -12.41 -0.75
CA VAL A 108 -4.23 -12.16 -0.51
C VAL A 108 -3.97 -12.35 1.00
N PRO A 109 -3.38 -13.48 1.44
CA PRO A 109 -2.97 -13.67 2.82
C PRO A 109 -1.86 -12.69 3.22
N ALA A 110 -2.01 -12.05 4.38
CA ALA A 110 -1.13 -10.95 4.79
C ALA A 110 -1.17 -10.69 6.30
N ASP A 111 -0.18 -9.96 6.77
CA ASP A 111 -0.10 -9.46 8.14
C ASP A 111 -0.82 -8.13 8.28
N GLU A 112 -1.44 -7.87 9.44
CA GLU A 112 -2.13 -6.62 9.77
C GLU A 112 -1.72 -6.11 11.15
N TYR A 113 -1.33 -4.82 11.21
CA TYR A 113 -0.98 -4.14 12.45
C TYR A 113 -1.51 -2.71 12.47
N LEU A 114 -2.41 -2.42 13.40
CA LEU A 114 -3.17 -1.17 13.47
C LEU A 114 -2.94 -0.48 14.82
N LEU A 115 -2.39 0.73 14.75
CA LEU A 115 -2.10 1.57 15.92
C LEU A 115 -2.92 2.84 15.91
N ALA A 116 -3.22 3.32 17.11
CA ALA A 116 -3.71 4.66 17.33
C ALA A 116 -2.94 5.34 18.46
N ALA A 117 -2.85 6.66 18.41
CA ALA A 117 -2.27 7.47 19.47
C ALA A 117 -3.04 8.78 19.60
N SER A 118 -2.97 9.39 20.78
CA SER A 118 -3.55 10.71 21.01
C SER A 118 -2.46 11.65 21.52
N ASP A 119 -2.22 12.74 20.81
CA ASP A 119 -1.28 13.78 21.21
C ASP A 119 -1.81 15.17 20.81
N LYS A 120 -1.54 16.19 21.63
CA LYS A 120 -1.98 17.60 21.42
C LYS A 120 -3.45 17.76 21.00
N GLY A 121 -4.34 16.92 21.54
CA GLY A 121 -5.78 16.96 21.23
C GLY A 121 -6.17 16.39 19.86
N GLN A 122 -5.24 15.71 19.17
CA GLN A 122 -5.48 15.04 17.89
C GLN A 122 -5.41 13.51 18.07
N ARG A 123 -6.15 12.77 17.24
CA ARG A 123 -6.11 11.30 17.15
C ARG A 123 -5.36 10.92 15.88
N PHE A 124 -4.30 10.13 16.06
CA PHE A 124 -3.42 9.63 15.01
C PHE A 124 -3.68 8.16 14.77
N TYR A 125 -3.49 7.72 13.53
CA TYR A 125 -3.56 6.31 13.14
C TYR A 125 -2.32 5.94 12.34
N THR A 126 -1.83 4.73 12.57
CA THR A 126 -0.81 4.08 11.73
C THR A 126 -1.27 2.65 11.50
N PHE A 127 -1.96 2.45 10.38
CA PHE A 127 -2.47 1.17 9.95
C PHE A 127 -1.56 0.59 8.88
N ALA A 128 -1.21 -0.68 9.02
CA ALA A 128 -0.38 -1.39 8.06
C ALA A 128 -0.97 -2.77 7.77
N TRP A 129 -0.95 -3.15 6.49
CA TRP A 129 -1.27 -4.47 5.99
C TRP A 129 -0.24 -4.86 4.93
N GLU A 130 0.32 -6.06 5.01
CA GLU A 130 1.37 -6.48 4.08
C GLU A 130 1.37 -7.97 3.81
N ALA A 131 1.33 -8.31 2.52
CA ALA A 131 1.67 -9.63 2.01
C ALA A 131 3.16 -9.65 1.68
N GLN A 132 3.91 -10.60 2.26
CA GLN A 132 5.37 -10.68 2.11
C GLN A 132 5.79 -10.83 0.64
N GLY A 133 5.00 -11.56 -0.15
CA GLY A 133 5.30 -11.89 -1.55
C GLY A 133 6.24 -13.08 -1.71
N GLN A 134 6.48 -13.45 -2.96
CA GLN A 134 7.41 -14.48 -3.40
C GLN A 134 8.40 -13.91 -4.43
N ASN A 135 9.61 -14.46 -4.42
CA ASN A 135 10.61 -14.12 -5.44
C ASN A 135 10.15 -14.59 -6.82
N GLU A 136 10.46 -13.78 -7.84
CA GLU A 136 10.18 -14.09 -9.25
C GLU A 136 8.70 -14.38 -9.58
N SER A 137 7.75 -13.83 -8.79
CA SER A 137 6.32 -14.00 -9.00
C SER A 137 5.61 -12.70 -9.37
N LEU A 138 4.82 -12.72 -10.45
CA LEU A 138 3.90 -11.64 -10.84
C LEU A 138 2.54 -11.74 -10.13
N THR A 139 2.16 -12.94 -9.70
CA THR A 139 0.86 -13.20 -9.05
C THR A 139 0.96 -13.24 -7.54
N GLU A 140 2.16 -13.35 -7.00
CA GLU A 140 2.42 -13.26 -5.56
C GLU A 140 3.52 -12.23 -5.29
N PRO A 141 3.35 -10.96 -5.73
CA PRO A 141 4.31 -9.91 -5.42
C PRO A 141 4.23 -9.57 -3.92
N ASN A 142 5.21 -8.81 -3.42
CA ASN A 142 4.99 -8.05 -2.21
C ASN A 142 3.85 -7.05 -2.46
N ILE A 143 2.91 -6.96 -1.52
CA ILE A 143 1.81 -5.99 -1.58
C ILE A 143 1.68 -5.37 -0.19
N SER A 144 1.68 -4.05 -0.12
CA SER A 144 1.49 -3.33 1.13
C SER A 144 0.46 -2.24 1.00
N ALA A 145 -0.28 -2.03 2.09
CA ALA A 145 -1.23 -0.94 2.24
C ALA A 145 -1.01 -0.26 3.59
N THR A 146 -1.01 1.06 3.61
CA THR A 146 -0.95 1.85 4.85
C THR A 146 -2.05 2.88 4.89
N LEU A 147 -2.55 3.17 6.10
CA LEU A 147 -3.41 4.32 6.34
C LEU A 147 -2.85 5.10 7.52
N GLY A 148 -2.62 6.39 7.28
CA GLY A 148 -2.06 7.30 8.27
C GLY A 148 -2.91 8.55 8.46
N VAL A 149 -2.86 9.13 9.65
CA VAL A 149 -3.31 10.51 9.89
C VAL A 149 -2.12 11.31 10.38
N LEU A 150 -1.73 12.36 9.64
CA LEU A 150 -0.59 13.20 9.99
C LEU A 150 -0.99 14.33 10.95
N GLU A 151 -0.01 14.84 11.71
CA GLU A 151 -0.18 16.04 12.54
C GLU A 151 -0.51 17.23 11.66
N ARG A 152 -1.59 17.91 12.02
CA ARG A 152 -2.00 19.15 11.38
C ARG A 152 -1.85 20.30 12.35
N SER A 153 -1.45 21.45 11.81
CA SER A 153 -1.27 22.66 12.60
C SER A 153 -2.59 23.10 13.25
N PRO A 154 -2.53 23.62 14.49
CA PRO A 154 -3.68 24.28 15.11
C PRO A 154 -4.22 25.44 14.27
N ASP A 155 -5.47 25.83 14.52
CA ASP A 155 -6.04 27.04 13.93
C ASP A 155 -5.37 28.31 14.49
N LYS A 156 -5.74 29.48 13.94
CA LYS A 156 -5.25 30.79 14.38
C LYS A 156 -5.51 31.13 15.85
N ASN A 157 -6.42 30.42 16.51
CA ASN A 157 -6.77 30.57 17.92
C ASN A 157 -6.08 29.52 18.81
N GLY A 158 -5.27 28.62 18.23
CA GLY A 158 -4.61 27.54 18.94
C GLY A 158 -5.46 26.29 19.15
N ASN A 159 -6.65 26.19 18.55
CA ASN A 159 -7.48 24.98 18.66
C ASN A 159 -6.93 23.89 17.75
N PRO A 160 -6.94 22.61 18.19
CA PRO A 160 -6.57 21.51 17.33
C PRO A 160 -7.52 21.43 16.12
N PRO A 161 -7.02 20.96 14.96
CA PRO A 161 -7.85 20.77 13.77
C PRO A 161 -8.94 19.72 14.05
N PRO A 162 -10.08 19.78 13.33
CA PRO A 162 -11.14 18.78 13.48
C PRO A 162 -10.59 17.39 13.16
N PRO A 163 -10.94 16.35 13.93
CA PRO A 163 -10.36 15.02 13.77
C PRO A 163 -10.67 14.45 12.37
N ALA A 164 -9.75 13.64 11.84
CA ALA A 164 -9.94 13.01 10.53
C ALA A 164 -11.13 12.04 10.53
N PHE A 165 -11.30 11.31 11.64
CA PHE A 165 -12.40 10.36 11.85
C PHE A 165 -13.15 10.71 13.13
N LYS A 166 -14.45 10.40 13.19
CA LYS A 166 -15.31 10.59 14.37
C LYS A 166 -14.97 9.63 15.50
N SER A 167 -14.41 8.46 15.17
CA SER A 167 -14.02 7.43 16.13
C SER A 167 -13.07 6.42 15.51
N ASP A 168 -12.39 5.63 16.34
CA ASP A 168 -11.56 4.50 15.89
C ASP A 168 -12.38 3.50 15.07
N ARG A 169 -13.67 3.32 15.39
CA ARG A 169 -14.57 2.47 14.62
C ARG A 169 -14.75 2.96 13.18
N GLU A 170 -14.92 4.26 12.96
CA GLU A 170 -15.07 4.82 11.60
C GLU A 170 -13.78 4.66 10.79
N ALA A 171 -12.62 4.82 11.42
CA ALA A 171 -11.32 4.57 10.79
C ALA A 171 -11.15 3.08 10.40
N LEU A 172 -11.51 2.16 11.30
CA LEU A 172 -11.46 0.72 11.06
C LEU A 172 -12.45 0.28 9.97
N GLU A 173 -13.65 0.87 9.90
CA GLU A 173 -14.64 0.57 8.86
C GLU A 173 -14.14 0.97 7.46
N LEU A 174 -13.54 2.16 7.32
CA LEU A 174 -12.92 2.57 6.05
C LEU A 174 -11.76 1.65 5.67
N TRP A 175 -10.89 1.34 6.63
CA TRP A 175 -9.75 0.46 6.43
C TRP A 175 -10.17 -0.93 5.96
N ASP A 176 -11.10 -1.58 6.68
CA ASP A 176 -11.57 -2.92 6.35
C ASP A 176 -12.21 -2.95 4.96
N ALA A 177 -13.03 -1.95 4.61
CA ALA A 177 -13.65 -1.85 3.30
C ALA A 177 -12.63 -1.75 2.14
N ILE A 178 -11.53 -1.02 2.34
CA ILE A 178 -10.46 -0.90 1.34
C ILE A 178 -9.70 -2.22 1.24
N ILE A 179 -9.22 -2.76 2.36
CA ILE A 179 -8.39 -3.98 2.38
C ILE A 179 -9.15 -5.19 1.82
N ASP A 180 -10.43 -5.36 2.18
CA ASP A 180 -11.25 -6.46 1.67
C ASP A 180 -11.54 -6.36 0.15
N SER A 181 -11.30 -5.20 -0.44
CA SER A 181 -11.41 -5.01 -1.89
C SER A 181 -10.15 -5.41 -2.66
N ILE A 182 -9.01 -5.65 -1.99
CA ILE A 182 -7.73 -5.95 -2.65
C ILE A 182 -7.74 -7.41 -3.13
N ARG A 183 -7.50 -7.60 -4.43
CA ARG A 183 -7.34 -8.90 -5.08
C ARG A 183 -6.55 -8.78 -6.38
N LEU A 184 -5.94 -9.87 -6.83
CA LEU A 184 -5.41 -9.95 -8.19
C LEU A 184 -6.54 -9.78 -9.20
N ARG A 185 -6.24 -9.12 -10.32
CA ARG A 185 -7.20 -8.95 -11.43
C ARG A 185 -7.47 -10.33 -12.04
N PRO A 186 -8.75 -10.77 -12.14
CA PRO A 186 -9.09 -11.98 -12.87
C PRO A 186 -8.75 -11.80 -14.35
N VAL A 187 -8.06 -12.78 -14.93
CA VAL A 187 -7.65 -12.79 -16.34
C VAL A 187 -7.94 -14.14 -16.99
N SER A 188 -8.13 -14.12 -18.31
CA SER A 188 -8.38 -15.29 -19.16
C SER A 188 -7.25 -15.53 -20.15
#